data_AF-A0A6I6UVT5-F1
#
_entry.id   AF-A0A6I6UVT5-F1
#
_cell.length_a   1.000
_cell.length_b   1.000
_cell.length_c   1.000
_cell.angle_alpha   90.00
_cell.angle_beta   90.00
_cell.angle_gamma   90.00
#
_symmetry.space_group_name_H-M   'P 1'
#
loop_
_entity.id
_entity.type
_entity.pdbx_description
1 polymer ?
#
loop_
_entity_poly.entity_id
_entity_poly.type
_entity_poly.pdbx_seq_one_letter_code
_entity_poly.pdbx_strand_id
1 'polypeptide(L)'
;MKQLNISQTALNLIFHLTPFVDRDGRIHLDKEVVRRKMYCDRRELHKALNELRETTYQGKKLITYENGYYVSHFHLPTNGDDSYLKHIPFYNSADFQNLSKNQTRLFLYIATNNIRNQFTRVAVENLYKNTLHDREYGLNIYDSYKDMTEDLFFLIDNGYISVRFQGHKKPIDNNATHYKSDFHRTFGFKNNKKSRTSKYFKPKHNLDLKVNHILFNEEAIKNEAGKAELRLLAERYHMCHEDMKAETFNFIIGRKKSLIEQFGIAGLEIYRTALQKYFKEKNESIIYYDLVGKAVNTFTDFYLLEEIKKVILSTLENQLGGFVSTSLSNPIKSAHIPTLIKYFIANSSDEHKVLIDQDIKKIDNAYDLLSGLAAEEPWIYLAESIETTYAVHEAKLYKMLRVEGVKAGIHQPFELLEAVNTKKLIASFAANAQLSKHKYLEEEANQLKQVVRFFKKKQTPLAQRIQESSKEPDPKPKNHFAMFEEYMNS
;
A
#
# COMPACT_ATOMS: atom_id res chain seq x y z
N MET A 1 -1.32 17.89 -27.75
CA MET A 1 -2.13 17.66 -26.51
C MET A 1 -3.40 18.52 -26.51
N LYS A 2 -4.61 17.93 -26.35
CA LYS A 2 -5.83 18.71 -26.04
C LYS A 2 -5.71 19.28 -24.62
N GLN A 3 -6.04 20.55 -24.44
CA GLN A 3 -5.91 21.26 -23.16
C GLN A 3 -6.86 20.66 -22.12
N LEU A 4 -6.31 20.02 -21.09
CA LEU A 4 -7.05 19.67 -19.87
C LEU A 4 -7.38 20.95 -19.13
N ASN A 5 -8.67 21.34 -19.11
CA ASN A 5 -9.10 22.55 -18.43
C ASN A 5 -9.33 22.29 -16.93
N ILE A 6 -8.23 22.12 -16.19
CA ILE A 6 -8.25 21.95 -14.74
C ILE A 6 -7.57 23.13 -14.01
N SER A 7 -7.95 23.41 -12.77
CA SER A 7 -7.33 24.43 -11.90
C SER A 7 -5.88 24.08 -11.55
N GLN A 8 -5.12 25.08 -11.07
CA GLN A 8 -3.75 24.86 -10.59
C GLN A 8 -3.74 23.90 -9.39
N THR A 9 -4.67 24.06 -8.46
CA THR A 9 -4.79 23.18 -7.29
C THR A 9 -5.08 21.74 -7.70
N ALA A 10 -5.97 21.51 -8.67
CA ALA A 10 -6.23 20.18 -9.21
C ALA A 10 -5.01 19.59 -9.94
N LEU A 11 -4.26 20.41 -10.68
CA LEU A 11 -3.01 20.00 -11.32
C LEU A 11 -1.95 19.60 -10.29
N ASN A 12 -1.77 20.39 -9.23
CA ASN A 12 -0.85 20.07 -8.13
C ASN A 12 -1.29 18.78 -7.41
N LEU A 13 -2.59 18.63 -7.15
CA LEU A 13 -3.14 17.46 -6.48
C LEU A 13 -2.78 16.15 -7.20
N ILE A 14 -2.76 16.13 -8.53
CA ILE A 14 -2.35 14.96 -9.31
C ILE A 14 -0.98 14.43 -8.83
N PHE A 15 0.03 15.29 -8.70
CA PHE A 15 1.37 14.88 -8.27
C PHE A 15 1.39 14.43 -6.81
N HIS A 16 0.69 15.14 -5.94
CA HIS A 16 0.56 14.76 -4.52
C HIS A 16 -0.11 13.40 -4.33
N LEU A 17 -1.02 13.00 -5.23
CA LEU A 17 -1.72 11.70 -5.15
C LEU A 17 -0.87 10.53 -5.65
N THR A 18 0.11 10.77 -6.52
CA THR A 18 0.90 9.72 -7.20
C THR A 18 1.48 8.65 -6.24
N PRO A 19 2.10 8.99 -5.08
CA PRO A 19 2.65 8.00 -4.15
C PRO A 19 1.59 7.14 -3.48
N PHE A 20 0.34 7.60 -3.44
CA PHE A 20 -0.75 6.96 -2.71
C PHE A 20 -1.60 6.06 -3.61
N VAL A 21 -1.25 5.94 -4.90
CA VAL A 21 -1.96 5.08 -5.85
C VAL A 21 -1.43 3.65 -5.80
N ASP A 22 -2.33 2.70 -5.61
CA ASP A 22 -2.07 1.27 -5.58
C ASP A 22 -2.17 0.62 -6.97
N ARG A 23 -1.83 -0.67 -7.09
CA ARG A 23 -1.79 -1.35 -8.40
C ARG A 23 -3.11 -1.38 -9.17
N ASP A 24 -4.24 -1.34 -8.46
CA ASP A 24 -5.58 -1.30 -9.03
C ASP A 24 -6.11 0.13 -9.22
N GLY A 25 -5.27 1.14 -9.04
CA GLY A 25 -5.64 2.55 -9.16
C GLY A 25 -6.31 3.13 -7.92
N ARG A 26 -6.61 2.34 -6.87
CA ARG A 26 -7.16 2.88 -5.61
C ARG A 26 -6.16 3.85 -4.99
N ILE A 27 -6.68 5.00 -4.59
CA ILE A 27 -5.93 6.08 -3.95
C ILE A 27 -6.17 5.98 -2.44
N HIS A 28 -5.13 5.59 -1.70
CA HIS A 28 -5.13 5.54 -0.24
C HIS A 28 -4.86 6.93 0.32
N LEU A 29 -5.88 7.79 0.20
CA LEU A 29 -5.81 9.21 0.52
C LEU A 29 -6.21 9.49 1.96
N ASP A 30 -5.25 9.94 2.77
CA ASP A 30 -5.56 10.76 3.94
C ASP A 30 -5.71 12.23 3.50
N LYS A 31 -6.96 12.71 3.55
CA LYS A 31 -7.31 14.06 3.12
C LYS A 31 -6.63 15.14 3.96
N GLU A 32 -6.43 14.92 5.26
CA GLU A 32 -5.78 15.92 6.12
C GLU A 32 -4.27 15.98 5.87
N VAL A 33 -3.62 14.83 5.65
CA VAL A 33 -2.20 14.80 5.27
C VAL A 33 -1.97 15.51 3.95
N VAL A 34 -2.78 15.20 2.92
CA VAL A 34 -2.64 15.86 1.61
C VAL A 34 -2.95 17.34 1.69
N ARG A 35 -3.99 17.74 2.43
CA ARG A 35 -4.32 19.14 2.67
C ARG A 35 -3.13 19.91 3.27
N ARG A 36 -2.47 19.35 4.29
CA ARG A 36 -1.29 19.97 4.92
C ARG A 36 -0.11 20.08 3.95
N LYS A 37 0.16 19.04 3.16
CA LYS A 37 1.25 19.03 2.16
C LYS A 37 1.03 20.03 1.01
N MET A 38 -0.22 20.29 0.66
CA MET A 38 -0.61 21.23 -0.39
C MET A 38 -0.83 22.66 0.12
N TYR A 39 -0.67 22.92 1.42
CA TYR A 39 -0.95 24.22 2.06
C TYR A 39 -2.32 24.81 1.69
N CYS A 40 -3.33 23.97 1.44
CA CYS A 40 -4.65 24.40 1.00
C CYS A 40 -5.71 24.23 2.10
N ASP A 41 -6.85 24.88 1.94
CA ASP A 41 -7.98 24.69 2.84
C ASP A 41 -8.79 23.42 2.47
N ARG A 42 -9.72 23.01 3.35
CA ARG A 42 -10.57 21.83 3.11
C ARG A 42 -11.47 21.99 1.88
N ARG A 43 -11.93 23.22 1.61
CA ARG A 43 -12.88 23.53 0.54
C ARG A 43 -12.19 23.49 -0.82
N GLU A 44 -10.97 23.99 -0.91
CA GLU A 44 -10.08 23.95 -2.07
C GLU A 44 -9.71 22.52 -2.42
N LEU A 45 -9.28 21.71 -1.44
CA LEU A 45 -9.02 20.29 -1.68
C LEU A 45 -10.26 19.56 -2.20
N HIS A 46 -11.43 19.84 -1.62
CA HIS A 46 -12.69 19.24 -2.05
C HIS A 46 -13.06 19.66 -3.49
N LYS A 47 -12.91 20.95 -3.84
CA LYS A 47 -13.10 21.46 -5.20
C LYS A 47 -12.16 20.78 -6.18
N ALA A 48 -10.87 20.67 -5.85
CA ALA A 48 -9.87 20.02 -6.70
C ALA A 48 -10.20 18.54 -6.94
N LEU A 49 -10.60 17.79 -5.91
CA LEU A 49 -11.03 16.40 -6.04
C LEU A 49 -12.28 16.25 -6.94
N ASN A 50 -13.27 17.13 -6.77
CA ASN A 50 -14.48 17.12 -7.61
C ASN A 50 -14.14 17.45 -9.07
N GLU A 51 -13.27 18.42 -9.29
CA GLU A 51 -12.80 18.79 -10.63
C GLU A 51 -12.10 17.62 -11.33
N LEU A 52 -11.20 16.91 -10.64
CA LEU A 52 -10.56 15.71 -11.18
C LEU A 52 -11.58 14.59 -11.48
N ARG A 53 -12.65 14.48 -10.68
CA ARG A 53 -13.72 13.48 -10.88
C ARG A 53 -14.62 13.80 -12.08
N GLU A 54 -14.85 15.07 -12.34
CA GLU A 54 -15.69 15.56 -13.44
C GLU A 54 -14.92 15.68 -14.76
N THR A 55 -13.59 15.82 -14.68
CA THR A 55 -12.73 15.92 -15.85
C THR A 55 -12.57 14.58 -16.56
N THR A 56 -12.80 14.60 -17.88
CA THR A 56 -12.65 13.44 -18.77
C THR A 56 -11.52 13.69 -19.76
N TYR A 57 -10.64 12.71 -19.94
CA TYR A 57 -9.57 12.70 -20.93
C TYR A 57 -9.71 11.45 -21.80
N GLN A 58 -9.75 11.63 -23.13
CA GLN A 58 -9.89 10.52 -24.10
C GLN A 58 -11.06 9.55 -23.77
N GLY A 59 -12.19 10.08 -23.30
CA GLY A 59 -13.37 9.29 -22.95
C GLY A 59 -13.31 8.60 -21.58
N LYS A 60 -12.24 8.78 -20.80
CA LYS A 60 -12.10 8.25 -19.43
C LYS A 60 -12.03 9.37 -18.40
N LYS A 61 -12.73 9.21 -17.28
CA LYS A 61 -12.59 10.14 -16.13
C LYS A 61 -11.20 10.03 -15.55
N LEU A 62 -10.63 11.14 -15.06
CA LEU A 62 -9.31 11.08 -14.40
C LEU A 62 -9.39 10.30 -13.08
N ILE A 63 -10.43 10.56 -12.29
CA ILE A 63 -10.69 9.87 -11.02
C ILE A 63 -12.17 9.47 -10.94
N THR A 64 -12.46 8.31 -10.35
CA THR A 64 -13.82 7.89 -9.94
C THR A 64 -13.89 7.67 -8.44
N TYR A 65 -15.11 7.59 -7.89
CA TYR A 65 -15.32 7.24 -6.49
C TYR A 65 -16.15 5.96 -6.44
N GLU A 66 -15.53 4.86 -6.02
CA GLU A 66 -16.07 3.50 -6.10
C GLU A 66 -15.82 2.80 -4.77
N ASN A 67 -16.86 2.15 -4.22
CA ASN A 67 -16.78 1.35 -2.99
C ASN A 67 -16.10 2.06 -1.80
N GLY A 68 -16.28 3.38 -1.68
CA GLY A 68 -15.71 4.19 -0.61
C GLY A 68 -14.29 4.70 -0.84
N TYR A 69 -13.72 4.48 -2.03
CA TYR A 69 -12.36 4.92 -2.37
C TYR A 69 -12.35 5.76 -3.64
N TYR A 70 -11.38 6.67 -3.75
CA TYR A 70 -11.05 7.29 -5.03
C TYR A 70 -10.21 6.31 -5.86
N VAL A 71 -10.50 6.20 -7.16
CA VAL A 71 -9.76 5.35 -8.09
C VAL A 71 -9.21 6.22 -9.21
N SER A 72 -7.90 6.20 -9.41
CA SER A 72 -7.24 6.88 -10.52
C SER A 72 -7.21 6.00 -11.76
N HIS A 73 -7.47 6.62 -12.92
CA HIS A 73 -7.42 5.95 -14.23
C HIS A 73 -6.22 6.35 -15.09
N PHE A 74 -5.26 7.09 -14.53
CA PHE A 74 -4.14 7.63 -15.29
C PHE A 74 -2.78 7.55 -14.58
N HIS A 75 -2.75 7.41 -13.25
CA HIS A 75 -1.50 7.19 -12.52
C HIS A 75 -0.95 5.79 -12.77
N LEU A 76 0.39 5.67 -12.77
CA LEU A 76 1.08 4.39 -12.78
C LEU A 76 1.63 4.08 -11.38
N PRO A 77 1.36 2.87 -10.83
CA PRO A 77 1.84 2.43 -9.53
C PRO A 77 3.33 2.06 -9.63
N THR A 78 4.22 3.04 -9.49
CA THR A 78 5.67 2.85 -9.63
C THR A 78 6.40 3.41 -8.41
N ASN A 79 7.67 3.03 -8.21
CA ASN A 79 8.52 3.63 -7.18
C ASN A 79 9.02 5.04 -7.57
N GLY A 80 8.45 5.65 -8.61
CA GLY A 80 8.74 7.01 -9.03
C GLY A 80 9.85 7.13 -10.06
N ASP A 81 10.71 6.11 -10.25
CA ASP A 81 11.78 6.12 -11.25
C ASP A 81 11.32 5.65 -12.64
N ASP A 82 10.49 4.60 -12.71
CA ASP A 82 10.05 3.95 -13.95
C ASP A 82 8.66 4.42 -14.43
N SER A 83 8.43 5.72 -14.47
CA SER A 83 7.17 6.34 -14.91
C SER A 83 7.34 7.19 -16.16
N TYR A 84 6.22 7.61 -16.77
CA TYR A 84 6.23 8.62 -17.85
C TYR A 84 6.72 10.00 -17.37
N LEU A 85 6.78 10.21 -16.05
CA LEU A 85 7.32 11.39 -15.39
C LEU A 85 7.89 10.98 -14.04
N LYS A 86 9.22 11.06 -13.89
CA LYS A 86 9.90 10.73 -12.64
C LYS A 86 9.33 11.54 -11.48
N HIS A 87 8.86 10.91 -10.41
CA HIS A 87 8.26 11.61 -9.27
C HIS A 87 9.35 12.21 -8.35
N ILE A 88 9.80 13.42 -8.65
CA ILE A 88 10.80 14.14 -7.84
C ILE A 88 10.17 14.98 -6.72
N PRO A 89 10.87 15.17 -5.58
CA PRO A 89 10.43 16.02 -4.47
C PRO A 89 10.03 17.44 -4.86
N PHE A 90 10.66 18.01 -5.90
CA PHE A 90 10.31 19.32 -6.44
C PHE A 90 8.80 19.52 -6.69
N TYR A 91 8.04 18.50 -7.14
CA TYR A 91 6.59 18.64 -7.37
C TYR A 91 5.78 18.95 -6.11
N ASN A 92 6.32 18.61 -4.95
CA ASN A 92 5.68 18.85 -3.66
C ASN A 92 6.25 20.10 -2.95
N SER A 93 7.21 20.78 -3.55
CA SER A 93 7.82 22.00 -3.00
C SER A 93 6.90 23.23 -3.12
N ALA A 94 7.12 24.23 -2.28
CA ALA A 94 6.44 25.53 -2.39
C ALA A 94 6.74 26.20 -3.74
N ASP A 95 7.97 26.06 -4.24
CA ASP A 95 8.42 26.61 -5.51
C ASP A 95 7.55 26.14 -6.70
N PHE A 96 7.31 24.82 -6.78
CA PHE A 96 6.43 24.27 -7.81
C PHE A 96 4.96 24.65 -7.58
N GLN A 97 4.50 24.63 -6.34
CA GLN A 97 3.11 24.95 -6.00
C GLN A 97 2.73 26.40 -6.32
N ASN A 98 3.70 27.32 -6.26
CA ASN A 98 3.55 28.74 -6.54
C ASN A 98 3.66 29.10 -8.04
N LEU A 99 4.00 28.13 -8.90
CA LEU A 99 4.03 28.36 -10.35
C LEU A 99 2.64 28.72 -10.87
N SER A 100 2.61 29.62 -11.87
CA SER A 100 1.39 29.88 -12.62
C SER A 100 0.93 28.62 -13.36
N LYS A 101 -0.35 28.58 -13.75
CA LYS A 101 -0.90 27.46 -14.56
C LYS A 101 -0.15 27.23 -15.85
N ASN A 102 0.30 28.30 -16.50
CA ASN A 102 1.04 28.19 -17.75
C ASN A 102 2.49 27.75 -17.51
N GLN A 103 3.16 28.30 -16.49
CA GLN A 103 4.50 27.88 -16.06
C GLN A 103 4.55 26.40 -15.71
N THR A 104 3.56 25.93 -14.95
CA THR A 104 3.44 24.51 -14.57
C THR A 104 3.28 23.64 -15.81
N ARG A 105 2.38 24.01 -16.73
CA ARG A 105 2.16 23.24 -17.97
C ARG A 105 3.39 23.24 -18.89
N LEU A 106 4.12 24.35 -18.97
CA LEU A 106 5.37 24.44 -19.74
C LEU A 106 6.46 23.55 -19.11
N PHE A 107 6.63 23.62 -17.79
CA PHE A 107 7.55 22.75 -17.07
C PHE A 107 7.21 21.27 -17.32
N LEU A 108 5.94 20.89 -17.16
CA LEU A 108 5.49 19.51 -17.35
C LEU A 108 5.66 19.04 -18.79
N TYR A 109 5.40 19.89 -19.78
CA TYR A 109 5.70 19.58 -21.18
C TYR A 109 7.17 19.22 -21.37
N ILE A 110 8.09 19.99 -20.79
CA ILE A 110 9.53 19.71 -20.87
C ILE A 110 9.86 18.40 -20.16
N ALA A 111 9.33 18.20 -18.95
CA ALA A 111 9.61 17.03 -18.13
C ALA A 111 9.09 15.72 -18.75
N THR A 112 7.90 15.71 -19.37
CA THR A 112 7.32 14.51 -19.99
C THR A 112 7.94 14.17 -21.35
N ASN A 113 8.55 15.14 -22.03
CA ASN A 113 9.20 14.91 -23.34
C ASN A 113 10.56 14.20 -23.23
N ASN A 114 11.08 13.97 -22.01
CA ASN A 114 12.35 13.26 -21.84
C ASN A 114 12.45 12.49 -20.51
N ILE A 115 12.08 11.21 -20.55
CA ILE A 115 12.16 10.31 -19.39
C ILE A 115 13.60 10.19 -18.84
N ARG A 116 14.62 10.31 -19.69
CA ARG A 116 16.05 10.20 -19.30
C ARG A 116 16.72 11.55 -19.05
N ASN A 117 15.96 12.64 -19.04
CA ASN A 117 16.43 14.02 -18.91
C ASN A 117 17.60 14.40 -19.84
N GLN A 118 17.60 13.86 -21.06
CA GLN A 118 18.49 14.33 -22.12
C GLN A 118 17.99 15.67 -22.67
N PHE A 119 18.82 16.37 -23.44
CA PHE A 119 18.36 17.57 -24.14
C PHE A 119 17.41 17.18 -25.28
N THR A 120 16.17 17.64 -25.19
CA THR A 120 15.17 17.46 -26.25
C THR A 120 15.09 18.70 -27.11
N ARG A 121 15.19 18.52 -28.42
CA ARG A 121 15.08 19.60 -29.39
C ARG A 121 13.62 19.95 -29.64
N VAL A 122 13.27 21.22 -29.45
CA VAL A 122 11.94 21.75 -29.69
C VAL A 122 12.03 23.01 -30.55
N ALA A 123 11.16 23.09 -31.56
CA ALA A 123 10.99 24.32 -32.31
C ALA A 123 10.29 25.36 -31.42
N VAL A 124 10.83 26.58 -31.33
CA VAL A 124 10.22 27.66 -30.54
C VAL A 124 8.82 27.98 -31.04
N GLU A 125 8.59 27.87 -32.36
CA GLU A 125 7.26 27.97 -32.96
C GLU A 125 6.27 26.86 -32.55
N ASN A 126 6.69 25.81 -31.86
CA ASN A 126 5.78 24.81 -31.29
C ASN A 126 5.42 25.12 -29.82
N LEU A 127 5.99 26.15 -29.19
CA LEU A 127 5.75 26.49 -27.79
C LEU A 127 4.62 27.52 -27.60
N TYR A 128 4.09 28.11 -28.68
CA TYR A 128 3.02 29.11 -28.62
C TYR A 128 2.17 29.06 -29.89
N LYS A 129 0.93 29.53 -29.83
CA LYS A 129 0.01 29.52 -30.98
C LYS A 129 0.54 30.41 -32.11
N ASN A 130 0.75 29.80 -33.27
CA ASN A 130 1.07 30.49 -34.52
C ASN A 130 0.77 29.61 -35.74
N THR A 131 1.02 30.10 -36.95
CA THR A 131 0.71 29.40 -38.20
C THR A 131 1.59 28.18 -38.48
N LEU A 132 2.78 28.09 -37.86
CA LEU A 132 3.73 26.97 -37.98
C LEU A 132 3.62 25.98 -36.82
N HIS A 133 2.69 26.24 -35.90
CA HIS A 133 2.45 25.43 -34.72
C HIS A 133 2.00 24.02 -35.09
N ASP A 134 2.70 23.03 -34.54
CA ASP A 134 2.34 21.64 -34.68
C ASP A 134 1.12 21.31 -33.79
N ARG A 135 0.01 20.88 -34.40
CA ARG A 135 -1.22 20.55 -33.66
C ARG A 135 -1.07 19.32 -32.77
N GLU A 136 -0.18 18.40 -33.13
CA GLU A 136 0.02 17.15 -32.41
C GLU A 136 1.04 17.35 -31.28
N TYR A 137 2.20 17.91 -31.61
CA TYR A 137 3.37 17.98 -30.72
C TYR A 137 3.59 19.35 -30.05
N GLY A 138 2.84 20.38 -30.44
CA GLY A 138 2.99 21.73 -29.92
C GLY A 138 2.15 22.03 -28.66
N LEU A 139 2.63 22.99 -27.88
CA LEU A 139 2.01 23.50 -26.67
C LEU A 139 1.01 24.64 -26.99
N ASN A 140 -0.29 24.34 -26.88
CA ASN A 140 -1.38 25.26 -27.21
C ASN A 140 -1.86 26.13 -26.03
N ILE A 141 -0.96 26.57 -25.15
CA ILE A 141 -1.33 27.31 -23.92
C ILE A 141 -1.00 28.80 -23.95
N TYR A 142 -0.10 29.21 -24.83
CA TYR A 142 0.32 30.60 -25.00
C TYR A 142 -0.23 31.18 -26.30
N ASP A 143 -0.79 32.39 -26.22
CA ASP A 143 -1.33 33.10 -27.38
C ASP A 143 -0.24 33.89 -28.13
N SER A 144 0.86 34.24 -27.45
CA SER A 144 1.95 35.01 -28.04
C SER A 144 3.34 34.46 -27.67
N TYR A 145 4.33 34.82 -28.49
CA TYR A 145 5.74 34.56 -28.19
C TYR A 145 6.18 35.23 -26.89
N LYS A 146 5.67 36.44 -26.60
CA LYS A 146 6.08 37.23 -25.44
C LYS A 146 5.71 36.50 -24.14
N ASP A 147 4.45 36.10 -24.00
CA ASP A 147 3.95 35.40 -22.81
C ASP A 147 4.70 34.06 -22.60
N MET A 148 4.95 33.34 -23.70
CA MET A 148 5.74 32.11 -23.66
C MET A 148 7.17 32.37 -23.17
N THR A 149 7.84 33.41 -23.68
CA THR A 149 9.22 33.71 -23.26
C THR A 149 9.32 34.24 -21.84
N GLU A 150 8.31 34.96 -21.34
CA GLU A 150 8.28 35.43 -19.94
C GLU A 150 8.27 34.23 -18.99
N ASP A 151 7.39 33.26 -19.23
CA ASP A 151 7.34 32.03 -18.44
C ASP A 151 8.59 31.15 -18.64
N LEU A 152 9.11 31.05 -19.86
CA LEU A 152 10.34 30.30 -20.13
C LEU A 152 11.54 30.90 -19.37
N PHE A 153 11.70 32.22 -19.40
CA PHE A 153 12.75 32.91 -18.65
C PHE A 153 12.57 32.77 -17.16
N PHE A 154 11.33 32.82 -16.65
CA PHE A 154 11.07 32.55 -15.24
C PHE A 154 11.57 31.16 -14.84
N LEU A 155 11.30 30.11 -15.63
CA LEU A 155 11.78 28.76 -15.34
C LEU A 155 13.32 28.64 -15.45
N ILE A 156 13.96 29.40 -16.33
CA ILE A 156 15.43 29.46 -16.47
C ILE A 156 16.07 30.19 -15.28
N ASP A 157 15.55 31.36 -14.93
CA ASP A 157 16.09 32.22 -13.87
C ASP A 157 16.04 31.52 -12.51
N ASN A 158 14.95 30.80 -12.22
CA ASN A 158 14.82 30.00 -11.00
C ASN A 158 15.54 28.64 -11.07
N GLY A 159 16.25 28.35 -12.17
CA GLY A 159 17.03 27.13 -12.30
C GLY A 159 16.20 25.84 -12.41
N TYR A 160 14.91 25.92 -12.77
CA TYR A 160 14.04 24.75 -12.90
C TYR A 160 14.32 23.95 -14.17
N ILE A 161 14.74 24.63 -15.24
CA ILE A 161 15.07 24.02 -16.53
C ILE A 161 16.46 24.42 -17.00
N SER A 162 17.03 23.61 -17.89
CA SER A 162 18.26 23.94 -18.62
C SER A 162 17.96 24.08 -20.10
N VAL A 163 18.46 25.16 -20.69
CA VAL A 163 18.14 25.57 -22.05
C VAL A 163 19.42 25.78 -22.83
N ARG A 164 19.45 25.37 -24.10
CA ARG A 164 20.64 25.48 -24.96
C ARG A 164 20.25 25.84 -26.38
N PHE A 165 20.98 26.76 -26.99
CA PHE A 165 20.81 27.08 -28.41
C PHE A 165 21.27 25.91 -29.29
N GLN A 166 20.64 25.74 -30.45
CA GLN A 166 21.01 24.69 -31.39
C GLN A 166 22.52 24.77 -31.73
N GLY A 167 23.23 23.65 -31.58
CA GLY A 167 24.67 23.54 -31.89
C GLY A 167 25.60 23.95 -30.75
N HIS A 168 25.09 24.57 -29.67
CA HIS A 168 25.90 24.83 -28.48
C HIS A 168 26.08 23.53 -27.67
N LYS A 169 27.20 23.42 -26.94
CA LYS A 169 27.44 22.29 -26.01
C LYS A 169 26.91 22.59 -24.61
N LYS A 170 27.13 23.82 -24.12
CA LYS A 170 26.77 24.26 -22.77
C LYS A 170 25.36 24.88 -22.73
N PRO A 171 24.62 24.76 -21.61
CA PRO A 171 23.40 25.52 -21.39
C PRO A 171 23.66 27.04 -21.43
N ILE A 172 22.59 27.80 -21.62
CA ILE A 172 22.56 29.25 -21.42
C ILE A 172 22.92 29.52 -19.96
N ASP A 173 23.89 30.41 -19.75
CA ASP A 173 24.21 30.95 -18.44
C ASP A 173 23.20 32.05 -18.10
N ASN A 174 22.31 31.76 -17.15
CA ASN A 174 21.29 32.69 -16.70
C ASN A 174 21.86 33.85 -15.84
N ASN A 175 23.12 33.74 -15.38
CA ASN A 175 23.83 34.83 -14.72
C ASN A 175 24.46 35.81 -15.71
N ALA A 176 24.52 35.47 -17.01
CA ALA A 176 25.04 36.37 -18.02
C ALA A 176 24.08 37.55 -18.22
N THR A 177 24.59 38.78 -18.10
CA THR A 177 23.82 40.04 -18.09
C THR A 177 22.93 40.24 -19.33
N HIS A 178 23.21 39.54 -20.45
CA HIS A 178 22.55 39.75 -21.74
C HIS A 178 21.84 38.52 -22.32
N TYR A 179 21.70 37.42 -21.56
CA TYR A 179 21.22 36.16 -22.13
C TYR A 179 19.78 36.28 -22.71
N LYS A 180 18.90 37.07 -22.08
CA LYS A 180 17.52 37.31 -22.56
C LYS A 180 17.52 38.06 -23.89
N SER A 181 18.37 39.08 -24.02
CA SER A 181 18.56 39.83 -25.26
C SER A 181 19.12 38.95 -26.37
N ASP A 182 20.09 38.09 -26.04
CA ASP A 182 20.66 37.11 -26.97
C ASP A 182 19.63 36.08 -27.42
N PHE A 183 18.78 35.61 -26.51
CA PHE A 183 17.66 34.72 -26.81
C PHE A 183 16.71 35.38 -27.81
N HIS A 184 16.22 36.58 -27.51
CA HIS A 184 15.34 37.32 -28.41
C HIS A 184 15.96 37.58 -29.78
N ARG A 185 17.24 37.96 -29.83
CA ARG A 185 17.98 38.15 -31.08
C ARG A 185 18.06 36.86 -31.90
N THR A 186 18.40 35.74 -31.26
CA THR A 186 18.52 34.42 -31.90
C THR A 186 17.20 33.98 -32.52
N PHE A 187 16.09 34.29 -31.85
CA PHE A 187 14.75 33.96 -32.32
C PHE A 187 14.08 35.09 -33.12
N GLY A 188 14.78 36.17 -33.47
CA GLY A 188 14.24 37.24 -34.34
C GLY A 188 13.09 38.03 -33.71
N PHE A 189 13.09 38.23 -32.40
CA PHE A 189 12.17 39.13 -31.71
C PHE A 189 12.79 40.54 -31.61
N LYS A 190 12.16 41.53 -32.26
CA LYS A 190 12.62 42.92 -32.30
C LYS A 190 11.43 43.87 -32.29
N ASN A 191 11.56 45.03 -31.62
CA ASN A 191 10.50 46.05 -31.54
C ASN A 191 9.14 45.48 -31.08
N ASN A 192 9.18 44.63 -30.05
CA ASN A 192 8.01 43.95 -29.49
C ASN A 192 7.23 43.08 -30.50
N LYS A 193 7.87 42.63 -31.58
CA LYS A 193 7.29 41.78 -32.61
C LYS A 193 8.24 40.65 -32.99
N LYS A 194 7.69 39.45 -33.11
CA LYS A 194 8.42 38.28 -33.63
C LYS A 194 8.47 38.37 -35.16
N SER A 195 9.67 38.28 -35.74
CA SER A 195 9.83 38.22 -37.20
C SER A 195 9.12 36.98 -37.75
N ARG A 196 8.41 37.12 -38.87
CA ARG A 196 7.75 36.00 -39.55
C ARG A 196 8.79 34.94 -39.96
N THR A 197 8.59 33.71 -39.49
CA THR A 197 9.31 32.54 -39.99
C THR A 197 8.55 32.03 -41.23
N SER A 198 9.23 31.85 -42.36
CA SER A 198 8.60 31.36 -43.60
C SER A 198 8.42 29.85 -43.52
N LYS A 199 7.23 29.34 -43.87
CA LYS A 199 6.94 27.90 -43.98
C LYS A 199 7.84 27.18 -45.00
N TYR A 200 8.34 27.90 -45.99
CA TYR A 200 9.03 27.34 -47.16
C TYR A 200 10.53 27.62 -47.20
N PHE A 201 11.04 28.61 -46.45
CA PHE A 201 12.40 29.15 -46.66
C PHE A 201 13.25 29.33 -45.40
N LYS A 202 12.75 29.03 -44.19
CA LYS A 202 13.59 29.07 -42.97
C LYS A 202 13.46 27.79 -42.15
N PRO A 203 14.56 27.19 -41.68
CA PRO A 203 14.50 26.14 -40.67
C PRO A 203 13.77 26.69 -39.43
N LYS A 204 12.90 25.88 -38.83
CA LYS A 204 12.28 26.22 -37.53
C LYS A 204 13.38 26.58 -36.54
N HIS A 205 13.16 27.61 -35.71
CA HIS A 205 14.20 27.98 -34.76
C HIS A 205 14.17 26.98 -33.61
N ASN A 206 15.24 26.21 -33.47
CA ASN A 206 15.28 25.14 -32.48
C ASN A 206 15.96 25.58 -31.20
N LEU A 207 15.44 25.03 -30.10
CA LEU A 207 15.97 25.15 -28.76
C LEU A 207 16.08 23.75 -28.16
N ASP A 208 17.16 23.49 -27.46
CA ASP A 208 17.34 22.24 -26.74
C ASP A 208 16.94 22.47 -25.26
N LEU A 209 15.97 21.71 -24.77
CA LEU A 209 15.34 21.86 -23.45
C LEU A 209 15.51 20.60 -22.61
N LYS A 210 15.69 20.75 -21.30
CA LYS A 210 15.58 19.66 -20.32
C LYS A 210 15.26 20.21 -18.92
N VAL A 211 14.87 19.33 -17.99
CA VAL A 211 14.78 19.68 -16.56
C VAL A 211 16.19 19.87 -16.01
N ASN A 212 16.39 20.82 -15.09
CA ASN A 212 17.68 21.00 -14.46
C ASN A 212 18.17 19.68 -13.84
N HIS A 213 19.43 19.34 -14.10
CA HIS A 213 20.04 18.12 -13.61
C HIS A 213 20.02 17.97 -12.09
N ILE A 214 20.10 19.08 -11.34
CA ILE A 214 20.03 19.04 -9.87
C ILE A 214 18.68 18.49 -9.43
N LEU A 215 17.58 19.10 -9.93
CA LEU A 215 16.22 18.69 -9.60
C LEU A 215 15.91 17.27 -10.10
N PHE A 216 16.31 16.96 -11.34
CA PHE A 216 16.02 15.64 -11.91
C PHE A 216 16.75 14.50 -11.19
N ASN A 217 17.96 14.76 -10.66
CA ASN A 217 18.76 13.76 -9.98
C ASN A 217 18.37 13.56 -8.50
N GLU A 218 17.37 14.29 -7.99
CA GLU A 218 16.80 14.02 -6.66
C GLU A 218 16.28 12.58 -6.57
N GLU A 219 16.34 11.99 -5.37
CA GLU A 219 15.77 10.65 -5.12
C GLU A 219 14.26 10.69 -5.36
N ALA A 220 13.76 9.78 -6.19
CA ALA A 220 12.34 9.71 -6.48
C ALA A 220 11.52 9.38 -5.22
N ILE A 221 10.34 9.98 -5.13
CA ILE A 221 9.38 9.67 -4.07
C ILE A 221 8.82 8.27 -4.34
N LYS A 222 9.16 7.35 -3.42
CA LYS A 222 8.71 5.96 -3.46
C LYS A 222 7.19 5.89 -3.25
N ASN A 223 6.59 4.82 -3.77
CA ASN A 223 5.18 4.55 -3.54
C ASN A 223 4.90 4.27 -2.06
N GLU A 224 3.95 5.00 -1.48
CA GLU A 224 3.53 4.91 -0.08
C GLU A 224 2.14 4.26 0.09
N ALA A 225 1.50 3.83 -0.99
CA ALA A 225 0.13 3.31 -1.00
C ALA A 225 -0.10 2.19 0.02
N GLY A 226 0.84 1.25 0.16
CA GLY A 226 0.75 0.16 1.15
C GLY A 226 0.82 0.64 2.61
N LYS A 227 1.64 1.65 2.90
CA LYS A 227 1.69 2.25 4.25
C LYS A 227 0.41 3.03 4.54
N ALA A 228 -0.04 3.83 3.58
CA ALA A 228 -1.25 4.62 3.70
C ALA A 228 -2.51 3.75 3.87
N GLU A 229 -2.61 2.62 3.17
CA GLU A 229 -3.70 1.64 3.32
C GLU A 229 -3.81 1.15 4.77
N LEU A 230 -2.68 0.74 5.37
CA LEU A 230 -2.66 0.25 6.74
C LEU A 230 -3.00 1.34 7.77
N ARG A 231 -2.52 2.57 7.56
CA ARG A 231 -2.85 3.73 8.42
C ARG A 231 -4.34 4.04 8.39
N LEU A 232 -4.90 4.20 7.19
CA LEU A 232 -6.33 4.48 7.02
C LEU A 232 -7.20 3.35 7.57
N LEU A 233 -6.75 2.10 7.46
CA LEU A 233 -7.47 0.96 8.03
C LEU A 233 -7.40 0.97 9.56
N ALA A 234 -6.25 1.26 10.14
CA ALA A 234 -6.09 1.40 11.59
C ALA A 234 -6.96 2.53 12.15
N GLU A 235 -6.97 3.70 11.50
CA GLU A 235 -7.82 4.83 11.88
C GLU A 235 -9.30 4.47 11.83
N ARG A 236 -9.74 3.75 10.77
CA ARG A 236 -11.13 3.27 10.64
C ARG A 236 -11.56 2.40 11.82
N TYR A 237 -10.65 1.63 12.39
CA TYR A 237 -10.90 0.76 13.55
C TYR A 237 -10.38 1.35 14.87
N HIS A 238 -10.10 2.66 14.92
CA HIS A 238 -9.65 3.40 16.10
C HIS A 238 -8.40 2.82 16.77
N MET A 239 -7.47 2.32 15.95
CA MET A 239 -6.20 1.76 16.40
C MET A 239 -5.08 2.80 16.32
N CYS A 240 -4.28 2.90 17.39
CA CYS A 240 -3.04 3.69 17.41
C CYS A 240 -1.95 2.93 16.66
N HIS A 241 -1.89 3.12 15.34
CA HIS A 241 -0.95 2.43 14.48
C HIS A 241 0.50 2.86 14.71
N GLU A 242 0.70 4.03 15.30
CA GLU A 242 1.98 4.60 15.68
C GLU A 242 2.70 3.76 16.74
N ASP A 243 1.94 2.98 17.52
CA ASP A 243 2.48 2.09 18.56
C ASP A 243 2.97 0.75 17.99
N MET A 244 2.70 0.46 16.72
CA MET A 244 3.13 -0.78 16.08
C MET A 244 4.56 -0.68 15.56
N LYS A 245 5.30 -1.79 15.64
CA LYS A 245 6.64 -1.93 15.08
C LYS A 245 6.63 -1.75 13.55
N ALA A 246 7.63 -1.03 13.04
CA ALA A 246 7.80 -0.80 11.61
C ALA A 246 8.01 -2.12 10.84
N GLU A 247 8.66 -3.11 11.46
CA GLU A 247 8.89 -4.44 10.90
C GLU A 247 7.57 -5.15 10.58
N THR A 248 6.57 -5.04 11.46
CA THR A 248 5.24 -5.64 11.25
C THR A 248 4.51 -5.00 10.09
N PHE A 249 4.55 -3.66 9.99
CA PHE A 249 4.04 -2.93 8.83
C PHE A 249 4.69 -3.38 7.53
N ASN A 250 6.03 -3.42 7.51
CA ASN A 250 6.80 -3.80 6.33
C ASN A 250 6.53 -5.25 5.92
N PHE A 251 6.34 -6.16 6.87
CA PHE A 251 6.02 -7.55 6.58
C PHE A 251 4.62 -7.71 5.97
N ILE A 252 3.61 -7.06 6.55
CA ILE A 252 2.24 -7.08 6.03
C ILE A 252 2.20 -6.52 4.60
N ILE A 253 2.91 -5.40 4.35
CA ILE A 253 3.10 -4.84 3.01
C ILE A 253 3.88 -5.81 2.10
N GLY A 254 4.87 -6.53 2.63
CA GLY A 254 5.61 -7.56 1.92
C GLY A 254 4.72 -8.68 1.40
N ARG A 255 3.77 -9.16 2.22
CA ARG A 255 2.77 -10.16 1.81
C ARG A 255 1.86 -9.66 0.70
N LYS A 256 1.42 -8.40 0.78
CA LYS A 256 0.70 -7.73 -0.31
C LYS A 256 1.50 -7.77 -1.62
N LYS A 257 2.78 -7.33 -1.58
CA LYS A 257 3.65 -7.32 -2.77
C LYS A 257 3.81 -8.71 -3.38
N SER A 258 4.09 -9.72 -2.55
CA SER A 258 4.24 -11.12 -3.00
C SER A 258 2.99 -11.64 -3.71
N LEU A 259 1.80 -11.35 -3.19
CA LEU A 259 0.54 -11.79 -3.78
C LEU A 259 0.23 -11.05 -5.08
N ILE A 260 0.53 -9.76 -5.14
CA ILE A 260 0.37 -8.97 -6.36
C ILE A 260 1.33 -9.44 -7.45
N GLU A 261 2.58 -9.76 -7.11
CA GLU A 261 3.59 -10.24 -8.07
C GLU A 261 3.18 -11.57 -8.70
N GLN A 262 2.59 -12.48 -7.92
CA GLN A 262 2.21 -13.81 -8.40
C GLN A 262 0.82 -13.86 -9.03
N PHE A 263 -0.13 -13.05 -8.55
CA PHE A 263 -1.56 -13.18 -8.89
C PHE A 263 -2.21 -11.89 -9.40
N GLY A 264 -1.45 -10.79 -9.50
CA GLY A 264 -1.95 -9.49 -9.95
C GLY A 264 -3.05 -8.93 -9.03
N ILE A 265 -4.09 -8.36 -9.63
CA ILE A 265 -5.22 -7.74 -8.91
C ILE A 265 -5.96 -8.75 -8.04
N ALA A 266 -6.00 -10.02 -8.45
CA ALA A 266 -6.69 -11.06 -7.68
C ALA A 266 -5.99 -11.33 -6.34
N GLY A 267 -4.65 -11.33 -6.31
CA GLY A 267 -3.86 -11.45 -5.09
C GLY A 267 -4.04 -10.26 -4.15
N LEU A 268 -4.19 -9.06 -4.71
CA LEU A 268 -4.50 -7.85 -3.93
C LEU A 268 -5.85 -7.96 -3.22
N GLU A 269 -6.86 -8.51 -3.88
CA GLU A 269 -8.19 -8.67 -3.29
C GLU A 269 -8.17 -9.68 -2.14
N ILE A 270 -7.51 -10.84 -2.31
CA ILE A 270 -7.34 -11.82 -1.22
C ILE A 270 -6.65 -11.18 -0.01
N TYR A 271 -5.57 -10.44 -0.26
CA TYR A 271 -4.86 -9.71 0.79
C TYR A 271 -5.78 -8.73 1.53
N ARG A 272 -6.54 -7.90 0.81
CA ARG A 272 -7.41 -6.88 1.41
C ARG A 272 -8.56 -7.50 2.20
N THR A 273 -9.18 -8.57 1.69
CA THR A 273 -10.22 -9.30 2.42
C THR A 273 -9.70 -9.87 3.73
N ALA A 274 -8.55 -10.55 3.70
CA ALA A 274 -7.91 -11.07 4.89
C ALA A 274 -7.53 -9.95 5.88
N LEU A 275 -6.93 -8.86 5.39
CA LEU A 275 -6.49 -7.74 6.20
C LEU A 275 -7.64 -7.02 6.89
N GLN A 276 -8.72 -6.72 6.14
CA GLN A 276 -9.91 -6.08 6.69
C GLN A 276 -10.55 -6.95 7.76
N LYS A 277 -10.64 -8.27 7.53
CA LYS A 277 -11.15 -9.22 8.52
C LYS A 277 -10.27 -9.22 9.80
N TYR A 278 -8.95 -9.26 9.64
CA TYR A 278 -8.00 -9.21 10.76
C TYR A 278 -8.14 -7.94 11.59
N PHE A 279 -8.13 -6.77 10.95
CA PHE A 279 -8.29 -5.49 11.64
C PHE A 279 -9.66 -5.36 12.31
N LYS A 280 -10.73 -5.82 11.65
CA LYS A 280 -12.08 -5.77 12.22
C LYS A 280 -12.21 -6.63 13.48
N GLU A 281 -11.67 -7.85 13.47
CA GLU A 281 -11.83 -8.80 14.57
C GLU A 281 -10.82 -8.58 15.71
N LYS A 282 -9.62 -8.09 15.39
CA LYS A 282 -8.51 -8.00 16.35
C LYS A 282 -8.06 -6.57 16.63
N ASN A 283 -8.79 -5.53 16.23
CA ASN A 283 -8.43 -4.12 16.46
C ASN A 283 -7.91 -3.82 17.88
N GLU A 284 -8.57 -4.32 18.92
CA GLU A 284 -8.17 -4.11 20.31
C GLU A 284 -6.93 -4.90 20.75
N SER A 285 -6.51 -5.90 19.96
CA SER A 285 -5.52 -6.91 20.31
C SER A 285 -4.26 -6.89 19.44
N ILE A 286 -4.32 -6.30 18.24
CA ILE A 286 -3.22 -6.24 17.27
C ILE A 286 -1.93 -5.68 17.87
N ILE A 287 -2.01 -4.60 18.65
CA ILE A 287 -0.83 -4.01 19.29
C ILE A 287 -0.19 -5.01 20.26
N TYR A 288 -0.98 -5.80 21.00
CA TYR A 288 -0.43 -6.80 21.91
C TYR A 288 0.20 -7.97 21.15
N TYR A 289 -0.41 -8.42 20.05
CA TYR A 289 0.23 -9.40 19.15
C TYR A 289 1.55 -8.87 18.58
N ASP A 290 1.64 -7.58 18.30
CA ASP A 290 2.85 -6.94 17.78
C ASP A 290 3.97 -6.89 18.84
N LEU A 291 3.61 -6.57 20.09
CA LEU A 291 4.53 -6.55 21.22
C LEU A 291 5.21 -7.91 21.43
N VAL A 292 4.47 -9.01 21.33
CA VAL A 292 5.02 -10.39 21.42
C VAL A 292 5.62 -10.92 20.11
N GLY A 293 5.64 -10.12 19.05
CA GLY A 293 6.20 -10.50 17.75
C GLY A 293 5.38 -11.59 17.04
N LYS A 294 4.07 -11.67 17.31
CA LYS A 294 3.16 -12.67 16.74
C LYS A 294 2.14 -12.09 15.77
N ALA A 295 1.97 -10.77 15.68
CA ALA A 295 0.98 -10.13 14.80
C ALA A 295 1.04 -10.63 13.35
N VAL A 296 2.24 -10.73 12.81
CA VAL A 296 2.50 -11.27 11.47
C VAL A 296 2.03 -12.72 11.30
N ASN A 297 2.34 -13.58 12.26
CA ASN A 297 1.96 -14.99 12.21
C ASN A 297 0.45 -15.13 12.37
N THR A 298 -0.14 -14.36 13.29
CA THR A 298 -1.59 -14.32 13.49
C THR A 298 -2.31 -13.92 12.20
N PHE A 299 -1.85 -12.85 11.53
CA PHE A 299 -2.40 -12.41 10.25
C PHE A 299 -2.22 -13.50 9.16
N THR A 300 -1.03 -14.07 9.05
CA THR A 300 -0.73 -15.03 7.98
C THR A 300 -1.53 -16.33 8.15
N ASP A 301 -1.48 -16.92 9.34
CA ASP A 301 -2.02 -18.25 9.60
C ASP A 301 -3.55 -18.24 9.67
N PHE A 302 -4.15 -17.29 10.40
CA PHE A 302 -5.59 -17.34 10.69
C PHE A 302 -6.45 -16.50 9.76
N TYR A 303 -5.84 -15.65 8.93
CA TYR A 303 -6.57 -14.77 8.02
C TYR A 303 -6.16 -14.96 6.57
N LEU A 304 -4.86 -14.81 6.26
CA LEU A 304 -4.42 -14.85 4.87
C LEU A 304 -4.51 -16.26 4.26
N LEU A 305 -3.95 -17.26 4.93
CA LEU A 305 -4.00 -18.66 4.46
C LEU A 305 -5.43 -19.19 4.46
N GLU A 306 -6.25 -18.80 5.43
CA GLU A 306 -7.66 -19.17 5.46
C GLU A 306 -8.44 -18.57 4.27
N GLU A 307 -8.14 -17.33 3.86
CA GLU A 307 -8.77 -16.73 2.68
C GLU A 307 -8.30 -17.40 1.39
N ILE A 308 -7.02 -17.75 1.28
CA ILE A 308 -6.49 -18.53 0.15
C ILE A 308 -7.16 -19.92 0.09
N LYS A 309 -7.30 -20.59 1.23
CA LYS A 309 -7.97 -21.89 1.34
C LYS A 309 -9.40 -21.82 0.80
N LYS A 310 -10.18 -20.81 1.20
CA LYS A 310 -11.55 -20.62 0.68
C LYS A 310 -11.58 -20.45 -0.83
N VAL A 311 -10.63 -19.71 -1.42
CA VAL A 311 -10.57 -19.53 -2.88
C VAL A 311 -10.28 -20.86 -3.59
N ILE A 312 -9.37 -21.67 -3.03
CA ILE A 312 -9.08 -23.02 -3.54
C ILE A 312 -10.33 -23.91 -3.48
N LEU A 313 -10.99 -23.98 -2.32
CA LEU A 313 -12.21 -24.79 -2.12
C LEU A 313 -13.36 -24.34 -3.03
N SER A 314 -13.61 -23.03 -3.12
CA SER A 314 -14.66 -22.50 -4.01
C SER A 314 -14.37 -22.78 -5.49
N THR A 315 -13.10 -22.78 -5.89
CA THR A 315 -12.72 -23.15 -7.26
C THR A 315 -13.02 -24.63 -7.52
N LEU A 316 -12.70 -25.50 -6.57
CA LEU A 316 -12.96 -26.93 -6.66
C LEU A 316 -14.48 -27.22 -6.77
N GLU A 317 -15.29 -26.58 -5.92
CA GLU A 317 -16.76 -26.67 -5.97
C GLU A 317 -17.33 -26.21 -7.32
N ASN A 318 -16.84 -25.09 -7.86
CA ASN A 318 -17.30 -24.56 -9.15
C ASN A 318 -16.93 -25.49 -10.34
N GLN A 319 -15.79 -26.19 -10.28
CA GLN A 319 -15.40 -27.16 -11.29
C GLN A 319 -16.29 -28.41 -11.28
N LEU A 320 -16.75 -28.83 -10.11
CA LEU A 320 -17.62 -30.00 -9.93
C LEU A 320 -19.09 -29.70 -10.23
N GLY A 321 -19.57 -28.53 -9.83
CA GLY A 321 -21.00 -28.20 -9.86
C GLY A 321 -21.53 -27.80 -11.23
N GLY A 322 -20.68 -27.49 -12.22
CA GLY A 322 -21.10 -26.93 -13.52
C GLY A 322 -21.85 -25.58 -13.44
N PHE A 323 -22.11 -25.10 -12.23
CA PHE A 323 -22.78 -23.86 -11.89
C PHE A 323 -21.73 -22.83 -11.53
N VAL A 324 -21.78 -21.68 -12.21
CA VAL A 324 -21.10 -20.46 -11.77
C VAL A 324 -21.84 -20.02 -10.50
N SER A 325 -21.32 -20.38 -9.33
CA SER A 325 -21.77 -19.81 -8.08
C SER A 325 -21.64 -18.29 -8.15
N THR A 326 -22.78 -17.60 -8.10
CA THR A 326 -22.89 -16.13 -8.11
C THR A 326 -22.57 -15.51 -6.76
N SER A 327 -22.11 -16.27 -5.75
CA SER A 327 -22.02 -15.78 -4.37
C SER A 327 -20.66 -15.29 -3.88
N LEU A 328 -19.59 -15.40 -4.67
CA LEU A 328 -18.40 -14.56 -4.54
C LEU A 328 -17.77 -14.48 -5.92
N SER A 329 -17.69 -13.28 -6.51
CA SER A 329 -16.98 -13.04 -7.77
C SER A 329 -15.54 -13.52 -7.60
N ASN A 330 -15.24 -14.75 -8.03
CA ASN A 330 -13.95 -15.38 -7.78
C ASN A 330 -12.89 -14.55 -8.53
N PRO A 331 -12.07 -13.75 -7.82
CA PRO A 331 -11.23 -12.76 -8.48
C PRO A 331 -10.07 -13.41 -9.23
N ILE A 332 -9.81 -14.70 -8.93
CA ILE A 332 -8.77 -15.52 -9.52
C ILE A 332 -9.30 -16.24 -10.76
N LYS A 333 -8.60 -16.07 -11.89
CA LYS A 333 -8.82 -16.83 -13.12
C LYS A 333 -8.36 -18.27 -12.93
N SER A 334 -8.98 -19.24 -13.62
CA SER A 334 -8.59 -20.67 -13.57
C SER A 334 -7.08 -20.88 -13.78
N ALA A 335 -6.46 -20.10 -14.67
CA ALA A 335 -5.01 -20.16 -14.96
C ALA A 335 -4.09 -19.85 -13.77
N HIS A 336 -4.58 -19.16 -12.73
CA HIS A 336 -3.79 -18.80 -11.54
C HIS A 336 -3.86 -19.85 -10.43
N ILE A 337 -4.80 -20.81 -10.53
CA ILE A 337 -5.05 -21.83 -9.51
C ILE A 337 -3.83 -22.71 -9.24
N PRO A 338 -3.05 -23.15 -10.25
CA PRO A 338 -1.82 -23.90 -9.99
C PRO A 338 -0.82 -23.19 -9.11
N THR A 339 -0.56 -21.92 -9.40
CA THR A 339 0.38 -21.10 -8.65
C THR A 339 -0.17 -20.80 -7.25
N LEU A 340 -1.49 -20.66 -7.09
CA LEU A 340 -2.13 -20.42 -5.79
C LEU A 340 -1.99 -21.63 -4.86
N ILE A 341 -2.21 -22.84 -5.38
CA ILE A 341 -2.02 -24.09 -4.64
C ILE A 341 -0.56 -24.24 -4.22
N LYS A 342 0.40 -24.00 -5.13
CA LYS A 342 1.83 -24.01 -4.80
C LYS A 342 2.18 -22.99 -3.72
N TYR A 343 1.63 -21.79 -3.81
CA TYR A 343 1.81 -20.75 -2.79
C TYR A 343 1.24 -21.18 -1.43
N PHE A 344 0.04 -21.74 -1.40
CA PHE A 344 -0.57 -22.27 -0.18
C PHE A 344 0.33 -23.35 0.45
N ILE A 345 0.74 -24.36 -0.32
CA ILE A 345 1.59 -25.46 0.17
C ILE A 345 2.92 -24.94 0.73
N ALA A 346 3.56 -23.99 0.05
CA ALA A 346 4.85 -23.43 0.45
C ALA A 346 4.79 -22.56 1.72
N ASN A 347 3.65 -21.92 1.99
CA ASN A 347 3.49 -20.99 3.11
C ASN A 347 2.65 -21.56 4.26
N SER A 348 2.01 -22.72 4.07
CA SER A 348 1.14 -23.34 5.05
C SER A 348 1.89 -24.33 5.94
N SER A 349 1.48 -24.41 7.21
CA SER A 349 1.94 -25.47 8.10
C SER A 349 1.24 -26.79 7.80
N ASP A 350 1.74 -27.88 8.37
CA ASP A 350 1.13 -29.21 8.22
C ASP A 350 -0.33 -29.23 8.69
N GLU A 351 -0.67 -28.48 9.75
CA GLU A 351 -2.04 -28.38 10.24
C GLU A 351 -2.98 -27.81 9.18
N HIS A 352 -2.56 -26.78 8.44
CA HIS A 352 -3.36 -26.18 7.38
C HIS A 352 -3.58 -27.17 6.22
N LYS A 353 -2.58 -27.99 5.88
CA LYS A 353 -2.69 -29.03 4.83
C LYS A 353 -3.67 -30.13 5.24
N VAL A 354 -3.66 -30.52 6.51
CA VAL A 354 -4.64 -31.48 7.05
C VAL A 354 -6.04 -30.86 7.11
N LEU A 355 -6.17 -29.57 7.46
CA LEU A 355 -7.46 -28.89 7.56
C LEU A 355 -8.11 -28.69 6.18
N ILE A 356 -7.34 -28.31 5.15
CA ILE A 356 -7.90 -28.20 3.80
C ILE A 356 -8.38 -29.56 3.28
N ASP A 357 -7.68 -30.66 3.61
CA ASP A 357 -8.14 -32.03 3.30
C ASP A 357 -9.49 -32.37 3.95
N GLN A 358 -9.69 -31.97 5.21
CA GLN A 358 -10.98 -32.15 5.89
C GLN A 358 -12.10 -31.32 5.24
N ASP A 359 -11.80 -30.14 4.73
CA ASP A 359 -12.77 -29.31 4.03
C ASP A 359 -13.07 -29.84 2.62
N ILE A 360 -12.07 -30.36 1.91
CA ILE A 360 -12.23 -31.04 0.61
C ILE A 360 -13.13 -32.27 0.75
N LYS A 361 -12.99 -33.08 1.81
CA LYS A 361 -13.84 -34.25 2.09
C LYS A 361 -15.32 -33.94 2.24
N LYS A 362 -15.68 -32.67 2.49
CA LYS A 362 -17.07 -32.21 2.58
C LYS A 362 -17.66 -31.85 1.21
N ILE A 363 -16.83 -31.76 0.18
CA ILE A 363 -17.24 -31.46 -1.19
C ILE A 363 -17.44 -32.79 -1.92
N ASP A 364 -18.68 -33.03 -2.36
CA ASP A 364 -19.04 -34.26 -3.08
C ASP A 364 -18.19 -34.42 -4.34
N ASN A 365 -17.66 -35.63 -4.57
CA ASN A 365 -16.84 -36.02 -5.72
C ASN A 365 -15.51 -35.25 -5.89
N ALA A 366 -15.07 -34.48 -4.87
CA ALA A 366 -13.83 -33.72 -4.96
C ALA A 366 -12.58 -34.60 -5.18
N TYR A 367 -12.51 -35.77 -4.54
CA TYR A 367 -11.37 -36.67 -4.69
C TYR A 367 -11.26 -37.31 -6.08
N ASP A 368 -12.35 -37.40 -6.82
CA ASP A 368 -12.32 -37.89 -8.20
C ASP A 368 -11.55 -36.92 -9.10
N LEU A 369 -11.64 -35.61 -8.82
CA LEU A 369 -10.84 -34.57 -9.48
C LEU A 369 -9.40 -34.48 -8.95
N LEU A 370 -9.17 -34.74 -7.66
CA LEU A 370 -7.85 -34.62 -7.04
C LEU A 370 -6.93 -35.82 -7.29
N SER A 371 -7.50 -37.02 -7.44
CA SER A 371 -6.76 -38.29 -7.39
C SER A 371 -7.22 -39.33 -8.42
N GLY A 372 -8.17 -39.00 -9.30
CA GLY A 372 -8.57 -39.86 -10.42
C GLY A 372 -7.54 -39.92 -11.54
N LEU A 373 -7.69 -40.88 -12.46
CA LEU A 373 -6.84 -41.03 -13.66
C LEU A 373 -6.85 -39.81 -14.59
N ALA A 374 -7.84 -38.94 -14.45
CA ALA A 374 -8.00 -37.68 -15.19
C ALA A 374 -7.65 -36.44 -14.34
N ALA A 375 -7.06 -36.61 -13.15
CA ALA A 375 -6.64 -35.48 -12.32
C ALA A 375 -5.59 -34.65 -13.08
N GLU A 376 -5.85 -33.36 -13.23
CA GLU A 376 -4.94 -32.44 -13.89
C GLU A 376 -4.01 -31.78 -12.87
N GLU A 377 -2.81 -31.38 -13.30
CA GLU A 377 -2.08 -30.35 -12.56
C GLU A 377 -2.98 -29.10 -12.50
N PRO A 378 -3.33 -28.61 -11.31
CA PRO A 378 -2.53 -28.60 -10.09
C PRO A 378 -3.03 -29.44 -8.91
N TRP A 379 -4.14 -30.15 -9.08
CA TRP A 379 -4.84 -30.84 -7.98
C TRP A 379 -4.04 -32.03 -7.45
N ILE A 380 -3.31 -32.72 -8.33
CA ILE A 380 -2.34 -33.77 -7.96
C ILE A 380 -1.33 -33.24 -6.93
N TYR A 381 -0.76 -32.05 -7.16
CA TYR A 381 0.25 -31.49 -6.26
C TYR A 381 -0.30 -31.20 -4.86
N LEU A 382 -1.56 -30.77 -4.77
CA LEU A 382 -2.25 -30.60 -3.49
C LEU A 382 -2.44 -31.94 -2.78
N ALA A 383 -2.95 -32.95 -3.50
CA ALA A 383 -3.17 -34.29 -2.97
C ALA A 383 -1.87 -34.94 -2.47
N GLU A 384 -0.79 -34.88 -3.26
CA GLU A 384 0.53 -35.39 -2.88
C GLU A 384 1.09 -34.70 -1.63
N SER A 385 0.96 -33.38 -1.54
CA SER A 385 1.40 -32.64 -0.35
C SER A 385 0.60 -33.03 0.89
N ILE A 386 -0.70 -33.31 0.75
CA ILE A 386 -1.57 -33.76 1.84
C ILE A 386 -1.17 -35.17 2.28
N GLU A 387 -1.04 -36.11 1.34
CA GLU A 387 -0.67 -37.50 1.64
C GLU A 387 0.71 -37.59 2.27
N THR A 388 1.68 -36.83 1.77
CA THR A 388 3.02 -36.72 2.38
C THR A 388 2.93 -36.23 3.83
N THR A 389 2.05 -35.25 4.09
CA THR A 389 1.83 -34.72 5.45
C THR A 389 1.27 -35.81 6.36
N TYR A 390 0.24 -36.54 5.93
CA TYR A 390 -0.30 -37.66 6.69
C TYR A 390 0.74 -38.74 6.95
N ALA A 391 1.51 -39.16 5.95
CA ALA A 391 2.54 -40.19 6.10
C ALA A 391 3.62 -39.81 7.12
N VAL A 392 4.06 -38.54 7.12
CA VAL A 392 5.03 -38.03 8.11
C VAL A 392 4.48 -38.09 9.53
N HIS A 393 3.23 -37.65 9.73
CA HIS A 393 2.61 -37.65 11.06
C HIS A 393 2.22 -39.05 11.54
N GLU A 394 1.78 -39.91 10.63
CA GLU A 394 1.50 -41.32 10.91
C GLU A 394 2.76 -42.04 11.39
N ALA A 395 3.89 -41.88 10.69
CA ALA A 395 5.17 -42.44 11.13
C ALA A 395 5.60 -41.93 12.52
N LYS A 396 5.37 -40.64 12.83
CA LYS A 396 5.63 -40.07 14.17
C LYS A 396 4.71 -40.69 15.23
N LEU A 397 3.42 -40.86 14.92
CA LEU A 397 2.43 -41.47 15.81
C LEU A 397 2.80 -42.91 16.13
N TYR A 398 3.13 -43.72 15.11
CA TYR A 398 3.62 -45.08 15.27
C TYR A 398 4.87 -45.15 16.16
N LYS A 399 5.83 -44.26 15.94
CA LYS A 399 7.06 -44.20 16.76
C LYS A 399 6.76 -43.83 18.22
N MET A 400 5.93 -42.82 18.45
CA MET A 400 5.55 -42.40 19.80
C MET A 400 4.81 -43.50 20.55
N LEU A 401 3.84 -44.12 19.88
CA LEU A 401 3.00 -45.18 20.47
C LEU A 401 3.81 -46.45 20.77
N ARG A 402 4.81 -46.77 19.94
CA ARG A 402 5.80 -47.81 20.25
C ARG A 402 6.60 -47.49 21.51
N VAL A 403 7.15 -46.28 21.60
CA VAL A 403 8.01 -45.89 22.73
C VAL A 403 7.22 -45.80 24.04
N GLU A 404 6.09 -45.09 24.03
CA GLU A 404 5.27 -44.89 25.23
C GLU A 404 4.47 -46.14 25.60
N GLY A 405 4.00 -46.93 24.62
CA GLY A 405 3.33 -48.20 24.87
C GLY A 405 4.25 -49.23 25.52
N VAL A 406 5.51 -49.33 25.06
CA VAL A 406 6.51 -50.20 25.71
C VAL A 406 6.82 -49.73 27.13
N LYS A 407 6.96 -48.41 27.36
CA LYS A 407 7.14 -47.86 28.72
C LYS A 407 5.96 -48.15 29.64
N ALA A 408 4.75 -48.15 29.10
CA ALA A 408 3.51 -48.44 29.82
C ALA A 408 3.20 -49.94 29.98
N GLY A 409 4.08 -50.83 29.51
CA GLY A 409 3.92 -52.29 29.62
C GLY A 409 2.96 -52.91 28.60
N ILE A 410 2.62 -52.22 27.52
CA ILE A 410 1.75 -52.74 26.45
C ILE A 410 2.58 -53.64 25.52
N HIS A 411 2.23 -54.92 25.44
CA HIS A 411 3.02 -55.91 24.69
C HIS A 411 2.83 -55.87 23.16
N GLN A 412 1.77 -55.26 22.64
CA GLN A 412 1.56 -55.04 21.20
C GLN A 412 0.89 -53.68 20.93
N PRO A 413 1.62 -52.56 21.05
CA PRO A 413 1.04 -51.23 20.92
C PRO A 413 0.44 -50.97 19.53
N PHE A 414 0.93 -51.64 18.49
CA PHE A 414 0.50 -51.44 17.10
C PHE A 414 -0.92 -51.93 16.81
N GLU A 415 -1.40 -52.96 17.50
CA GLU A 415 -2.77 -53.48 17.33
C GLU A 415 -3.83 -52.46 17.82
N LEU A 416 -3.46 -51.57 18.75
CA LEU A 416 -4.30 -50.46 19.19
C LEU A 416 -4.47 -49.39 18.09
N LEU A 417 -3.51 -49.26 17.18
CA LEU A 417 -3.58 -48.33 16.06
C LEU A 417 -4.38 -48.90 14.89
N GLU A 418 -4.38 -50.22 14.68
CA GLU A 418 -5.22 -50.85 13.63
C GLU A 418 -6.71 -50.66 13.89
N ALA A 419 -7.12 -50.54 15.16
CA ALA A 419 -8.50 -50.23 15.54
C ALA A 419 -8.88 -48.74 15.40
N VAL A 420 -7.92 -47.85 15.15
CA VAL A 420 -8.12 -46.40 15.11
C VAL A 420 -7.89 -45.87 13.70
N ASN A 421 -8.82 -45.08 13.18
CA ASN A 421 -8.57 -44.37 11.92
C ASN A 421 -7.49 -43.29 12.13
N THR A 422 -6.24 -43.61 11.81
CA THR A 422 -5.06 -42.76 12.05
C THR A 422 -5.19 -41.39 11.39
N LYS A 423 -5.74 -41.33 10.16
CA LYS A 423 -5.99 -40.05 9.46
C LYS A 423 -7.01 -39.18 10.21
N LYS A 424 -8.08 -39.77 10.75
CA LYS A 424 -9.08 -39.04 11.58
C LYS A 424 -8.47 -38.54 12.89
N LEU A 425 -7.56 -39.31 13.50
CA LEU A 425 -6.83 -38.90 14.70
C LEU A 425 -5.84 -37.76 14.41
N ILE A 426 -5.08 -37.84 13.32
CA ILE A 426 -4.19 -36.76 12.87
C ILE A 426 -4.99 -35.48 12.60
N ALA A 427 -6.15 -35.60 11.94
CA ALA A 427 -7.03 -34.47 11.69
C ALA A 427 -7.57 -33.82 12.98
N SER A 428 -7.96 -34.61 13.99
CA SER A 428 -8.41 -34.06 15.27
C SER A 428 -7.26 -33.37 16.01
N PHE A 429 -6.04 -33.91 15.96
CA PHE A 429 -4.86 -33.26 16.51
C PHE A 429 -4.50 -31.97 15.77
N ALA A 430 -4.57 -31.93 14.44
CA ALA A 430 -4.34 -30.72 13.67
C ALA A 430 -5.35 -29.61 14.01
N ALA A 431 -6.64 -29.95 14.08
CA ALA A 431 -7.69 -29.00 14.48
C ALA A 431 -7.47 -28.50 15.91
N ASN A 432 -7.16 -29.39 16.84
CA ASN A 432 -6.86 -29.02 18.23
C ASN A 432 -5.58 -28.19 18.34
N ALA A 433 -4.53 -28.50 17.57
CA ALA A 433 -3.28 -27.74 17.57
C ALA A 433 -3.49 -26.32 17.04
N GLN A 434 -4.25 -26.17 15.95
CA GLN A 434 -4.57 -24.85 15.39
C GLN A 434 -5.45 -24.03 16.35
N LEU A 435 -6.45 -24.65 16.98
CA LEU A 435 -7.27 -24.02 18.01
C LEU A 435 -6.44 -23.64 19.24
N SER A 436 -5.56 -24.53 19.71
CA SER A 436 -4.68 -24.27 20.86
C SER A 436 -3.67 -23.17 20.55
N LYS A 437 -3.11 -23.13 19.34
CA LYS A 437 -2.22 -22.05 18.88
C LYS A 437 -2.95 -20.71 18.86
N HIS A 438 -4.17 -20.68 18.33
CA HIS A 438 -4.99 -19.47 18.34
C HIS A 438 -5.33 -19.03 19.78
N LYS A 439 -5.78 -19.95 20.63
CA LYS A 439 -6.09 -19.68 22.05
C LYS A 439 -4.87 -19.20 22.82
N TYR A 440 -3.73 -19.85 22.66
CA TYR A 440 -2.48 -19.46 23.31
C TYR A 440 -2.09 -18.03 22.95
N LEU A 441 -2.17 -17.67 21.65
CA LEU A 441 -1.88 -16.32 21.20
C LEU A 441 -2.87 -15.30 21.78
N GLU A 442 -4.17 -15.63 21.83
CA GLU A 442 -5.18 -14.78 22.46
C GLU A 442 -4.95 -14.62 23.96
N GLU A 443 -4.61 -15.69 24.67
CA GLU A 443 -4.31 -15.67 26.10
C GLU A 443 -3.08 -14.80 26.38
N GLU A 444 -2.00 -14.96 25.63
CA GLU A 444 -0.78 -14.16 25.76
C GLU A 444 -1.05 -12.66 25.50
N ALA A 445 -1.82 -12.35 24.45
CA ALA A 445 -2.24 -10.99 24.15
C ALA A 445 -3.15 -10.42 25.26
N ASN A 446 -4.07 -11.23 25.80
CA ASN A 446 -4.96 -10.83 26.88
C ASN A 446 -4.22 -10.62 28.20
N GLN A 447 -3.22 -11.44 28.53
CA GLN A 447 -2.37 -11.25 29.70
C GLN A 447 -1.65 -9.90 29.63
N LEU A 448 -1.05 -9.58 28.48
CA LEU A 448 -0.42 -8.27 28.27
C LEU A 448 -1.42 -7.12 28.34
N LYS A 449 -2.61 -7.29 27.75
CA LYS A 449 -3.71 -6.31 27.85
C LYS A 449 -4.13 -6.06 29.29
N GLN A 450 -4.17 -7.10 30.13
CA GLN A 450 -4.45 -6.97 31.56
C GLN A 450 -3.31 -6.25 32.30
N VAL A 451 -2.05 -6.58 32.01
CA VAL A 451 -0.88 -5.91 32.59
C VAL A 451 -0.91 -4.41 32.26
N VAL A 452 -1.12 -4.03 31.00
CA VAL A 452 -1.21 -2.63 30.58
C VAL A 452 -2.40 -1.91 31.24
N ARG A 453 -3.57 -2.56 31.33
CA ARG A 453 -4.74 -2.02 32.06
C ARG A 453 -4.44 -1.82 33.55
N PHE A 454 -3.71 -2.73 34.17
CA PHE A 454 -3.33 -2.63 35.58
C PHE A 454 -2.39 -1.44 35.83
N PHE A 455 -1.40 -1.22 34.97
CA PHE A 455 -0.53 -0.03 35.05
C PHE A 455 -1.30 1.27 34.82
N LYS A 456 -2.26 1.31 33.88
CA LYS A 456 -3.15 2.48 33.71
C LYS A 456 -4.00 2.76 34.95
N LYS A 457 -4.49 1.73 35.66
CA LYS A 457 -5.24 1.90 36.93
C LYS A 457 -4.38 2.38 38.09
N LYS A 458 -3.09 2.00 38.14
CA LYS A 458 -2.14 2.49 39.16
C LYS A 458 -1.65 3.91 38.92
N GLN A 459 -1.72 4.40 37.69
CA GLN A 459 -1.56 5.81 37.36
C GLN A 459 -2.86 6.56 37.66
N THR A 460 -3.16 6.78 38.93
CA THR A 460 -4.13 7.81 39.32
C THR A 460 -3.65 9.13 38.69
N PRO A 461 -4.51 9.89 37.97
CA PRO A 461 -4.15 11.22 37.51
C PRO A 461 -3.63 12.03 38.70
N LEU A 462 -2.53 12.77 38.54
CA LEU A 462 -1.98 13.61 39.62
C LEU A 462 -3.07 14.49 40.27
N ALA A 463 -4.06 14.92 39.48
CA ALA A 463 -5.23 15.68 39.92
C ALA A 463 -6.11 14.95 40.96
N GLN A 464 -6.27 13.63 40.87
CA GLN A 464 -7.01 12.84 41.87
C GLN A 464 -6.19 12.60 43.14
N ARG A 465 -4.88 12.42 43.03
CA ARG A 465 -4.00 12.32 44.22
C ARG A 465 -3.96 13.60 45.04
N ILE A 466 -4.06 14.78 44.40
CA ILE A 466 -4.11 16.07 45.10
C ILE A 466 -5.45 16.24 45.85
N GLN A 467 -6.57 15.76 45.28
CA GLN A 467 -7.88 15.78 45.96
C GLN A 467 -7.98 14.76 47.11
N GLU A 468 -7.34 13.59 46.96
CA GLU A 468 -7.30 12.57 48.02
C GLU A 468 -6.34 12.94 49.16
N SER A 469 -5.24 13.66 48.89
CA SER A 469 -4.35 14.18 49.94
C SER A 469 -4.94 15.37 50.72
N SER A 470 -5.99 16.01 50.19
CA SER A 470 -6.69 17.13 50.86
C SER A 470 -7.87 16.69 51.73
N LYS A 471 -8.16 15.38 51.83
CA LYS A 471 -9.15 14.87 52.78
C LYS A 471 -8.43 14.45 54.05
N GLU A 472 -8.46 15.32 55.05
CA GLU A 472 -8.03 15.01 56.42
C GLU A 472 -8.75 13.73 56.91
N PRO A 473 -8.05 12.79 57.57
CA PRO A 473 -8.69 11.66 58.20
C PRO A 473 -9.41 12.13 59.48
N ASP A 474 -10.71 11.84 59.57
CA ASP A 474 -11.52 12.04 60.79
C ASP A 474 -10.79 11.47 62.03
N PRO A 475 -10.66 12.23 63.13
CA PRO A 475 -10.00 11.74 64.32
C PRO A 475 -10.92 10.77 65.07
N LYS A 476 -10.52 9.50 65.15
CA LYS A 476 -11.13 8.54 66.08
C LYS A 476 -10.87 8.96 67.53
N PRO A 477 -11.83 8.76 68.46
CA PRO A 477 -11.70 9.17 69.85
C PRO A 477 -10.68 8.28 70.59
N LYS A 478 -9.76 8.91 71.34
CA LYS A 478 -8.78 8.24 72.20
C LYS A 478 -9.43 7.77 73.50
N ASN A 479 -9.40 6.47 73.76
CA ASN A 479 -9.50 5.94 75.12
C ASN A 479 -8.13 6.08 75.81
N HIS A 480 -8.04 6.96 76.80
CA HIS A 480 -6.94 7.01 77.78
C HIS A 480 -7.55 6.74 79.15
N PHE A 481 -7.27 5.58 79.75
CA PHE A 481 -7.11 5.38 81.19
C PHE A 481 -6.85 3.89 81.44
N ALA A 482 -5.60 3.55 81.76
CA ALA A 482 -5.23 2.63 82.84
C ALA A 482 -3.76 2.22 82.68
N MET A 483 -3.08 2.15 83.83
CA MET A 483 -1.81 1.46 84.09
C MET A 483 -0.57 2.32 83.89
N PHE A 484 -0.20 3.06 84.94
CA PHE A 484 1.08 2.91 85.64
C PHE A 484 1.04 3.77 86.90
N GLU A 485 0.85 3.15 88.07
CA GLU A 485 1.45 3.51 89.37
C GLU A 485 0.82 2.70 90.52
N GLU A 486 1.12 1.41 90.53
CA GLU A 486 1.29 0.65 91.77
C GLU A 486 2.66 0.00 91.66
N TYR A 487 3.70 0.69 92.12
CA TYR A 487 4.91 0.10 92.69
C TYR A 487 5.78 1.21 93.30
N MET A 488 6.01 1.06 94.61
CA MET A 488 7.06 1.68 95.44
C MET A 488 6.68 2.90 96.29
N ASN A 489 6.23 2.61 97.51
CA ASN A 489 6.89 2.99 98.77
C ASN A 489 7.26 4.47 98.97
N SER A 490 6.43 5.20 99.72
CA SER A 490 6.77 6.04 100.90
C SER A 490 5.56 6.86 101.33
#